data_AF-A0A0N4XNW5-F1
#
_entry.id   AF-A0A0N4XNW5-F1
#
_cell.length_a   1.000
_cell.length_b   1.000
_cell.length_c   1.000
_cell.angle_alpha   90.00
_cell.angle_beta   90.00
_cell.angle_gamma   90.00
#
_symmetry.space_group_name_H-M   'P 1'
#
loop_
_entity.id
_entity.type
_entity.pdbx_description
1 polymer ?
#
loop_
_entity_poly.entity_id
_entity_poly.type
_entity_poly.pdbx_seq_one_letter_code
_entity_poly.pdbx_strand_id
1 'polypeptide(L)' 'MSELSATSISEVPDGHSVYRSIGRMFLLTTRESEVARHNQEALDYKQKVEGFTKQKEYLQRGLEEAERNLREMIQARRA' A
#
# COMPACT_ATOMS: atom_id res chain seq x y z
N MET A 1 -1.69 -8.83 4.82
CA MET A 1 -0.76 -9.94 4.52
C MET A 1 0.59 -9.73 5.18
N SER A 2 1.36 -8.68 4.88
CA SER A 2 2.69 -8.49 5.50
C SER A 2 2.67 -8.38 7.02
N GLU A 3 1.72 -7.65 7.61
CA GLU A 3 1.57 -7.56 9.08
C GLU A 3 1.21 -8.90 9.72
N LEU A 4 0.29 -9.66 9.11
CA LEU A 4 -0.08 -11.00 9.56
C LEU A 4 1.12 -11.95 9.51
N SER A 5 1.92 -11.88 8.45
CA SER A 5 3.16 -12.67 8.34
C SER A 5 4.19 -12.30 9.42
N ALA A 6 4.35 -11.01 9.75
CA ALA A 6 5.21 -10.59 10.85
C ALA A 6 4.75 -11.16 12.20
N THR A 7 3.43 -11.14 12.48
CA THR A 7 2.85 -11.73 13.69
C THR A 7 3.11 -13.24 13.75
N SER A 8 2.78 -13.98 12.69
CA SER A 8 2.98 -15.43 12.65
C SER A 8 4.45 -15.85 12.79
N ILE A 9 5.39 -15.09 12.22
CA ILE A 9 6.83 -15.38 12.37
C ILE A 9 7.31 -15.05 13.78
N SER A 10 6.73 -14.04 14.43
CA SER A 10 7.08 -13.67 15.81
C SER A 10 6.69 -14.75 16.83
N GLU A 11 5.68 -15.56 16.51
CA GLU A 11 5.22 -16.69 17.33
C GLU A 11 6.12 -17.93 17.21
N VAL A 12 7.09 -17.93 16.29
CA VAL A 12 8.06 -19.03 16.14
C VAL A 12 9.03 -19.02 17.34
N PRO A 13 9.21 -20.16 18.04
CA PRO A 13 10.14 -20.24 19.16
C PRO A 13 11.60 -20.01 18.74
N ASP A 14 12.40 -19.54 19.69
CA ASP A 14 13.84 -19.36 19.48
C ASP A 14 14.53 -20.72 19.20
N GLY A 15 15.58 -20.70 18.37
CA GLY A 15 16.35 -21.91 18.02
C GLY A 15 15.86 -22.65 16.78
N HIS A 16 14.73 -22.25 16.20
CA HIS A 16 14.30 -22.77 14.89
C HIS A 16 14.93 -22.00 13.73
N SER A 17 15.30 -22.73 12.68
CA SER A 17 15.76 -22.13 11.42
C SER A 17 14.58 -21.47 10.70
N VAL A 18 14.72 -20.18 10.39
CA VAL A 18 13.75 -19.43 9.60
C VAL A 18 14.26 -19.35 8.17
N TYR A 19 13.37 -19.57 7.19
CA TYR A 19 13.73 -19.54 5.78
C TYR A 19 12.86 -18.57 5.01
N ARG A 20 13.50 -17.73 4.20
CA ARG A 20 12.84 -16.82 3.27
C ARG A 20 12.81 -17.42 1.87
N SER A 21 11.62 -17.43 1.26
CA SER A 21 11.50 -17.75 -0.17
C SER A 21 11.91 -16.57 -1.05
N ILE A 22 12.80 -16.82 -2.01
CA ILE A 22 13.13 -15.93 -3.12
C ILE A 22 12.96 -16.72 -4.42
N GLY A 23 11.82 -16.51 -5.10
CA GLY A 23 11.45 -17.30 -6.27
C GLY A 23 11.22 -18.77 -5.90
N ARG A 24 12.13 -19.65 -6.32
CA ARG A 24 12.13 -21.09 -5.99
C ARG A 24 13.18 -21.48 -4.94
N MET A 25 13.96 -20.52 -4.45
CA MET A 25 15.02 -20.76 -3.47
C MET A 25 14.52 -20.41 -2.07
N PHE A 26 15.05 -21.13 -1.07
CA PHE A 26 14.85 -20.83 0.35
C PHE A 26 16.18 -20.44 0.96
N LEU A 27 16.31 -19.18 1.41
CA LEU A 27 17.50 -18.71 2.11
C LEU A 27 17.29 -18.81 3.60
N LEU A 28 18.30 -19.31 4.31
CA LEU A 28 18.34 -19.26 5.77
C LEU A 28 18.44 -17.80 6.23
N THR A 29 17.55 -17.40 7.13
CA THR A 29 17.48 -16.06 7.72
C THR A 29 17.21 -16.15 9.22
N THR A 30 17.13 -14.99 9.88
CA THR A 30 16.74 -14.93 11.29
C THR A 30 15.30 -14.46 11.44
N ARG A 31 14.64 -14.89 12.52
CA ARG A 31 13.28 -14.43 12.86
C ARG A 31 13.20 -12.92 12.89
N GLU A 32 14.14 -12.27 13.56
CA GLU A 32 14.18 -10.81 13.75
C GLU A 32 14.30 -10.09 12.41
N SER A 33 15.12 -10.61 11.49
CA SER A 33 15.30 -10.02 10.16
C SER A 33 14.03 -10.11 9.32
N GLU A 34 13.29 -11.23 9.38
CA GLU A 34 12.06 -11.40 8.62
C GLU A 34 10.90 -10.58 9.21
N VAL A 35 10.80 -10.48 10.54
CA VAL A 35 9.82 -9.61 11.20
C VAL A 35 10.07 -8.14 10.82
N ALA A 36 11.32 -7.68 10.91
CA ALA A 36 11.69 -6.32 10.51
C ALA A 36 11.36 -6.05 9.03
N ARG A 37 11.68 -6.99 8.14
CA ARG A 37 11.38 -6.89 6.72
C ARG A 37 9.87 -6.78 6.46
N HIS A 38 9.06 -7.63 7.08
CA HIS A 38 7.62 -7.61 6.91
C HIS A 38 6.97 -6.33 7.46
N ASN A 39 7.48 -5.80 8.57
CA ASN A 39 7.04 -4.52 9.12
C ASN A 39 7.38 -3.35 8.19
N GLN A 40 8.59 -3.32 7.63
CA GLN A 40 8.98 -2.31 6.64
C GLN A 40 8.11 -2.39 5.39
N GLU A 41 7.90 -3.60 4.86
CA GLU A 41 7.04 -3.83 3.70
C GLU A 41 5.59 -3.35 3.96
N ALA A 42 5.06 -3.60 5.16
CA ALA A 42 3.74 -3.09 5.54
C ALA A 42 3.70 -1.55 5.57
N LEU A 43 4.73 -0.90 6.10
CA LEU A 43 4.84 0.56 6.14
C LEU A 43 4.91 1.16 4.72
N ASP A 44 5.73 0.58 3.84
CA ASP A 44 5.87 1.03 2.45
C ASP A 44 4.53 0.94 1.70
N TYR A 45 3.77 -0.14 1.90
CA TYR A 45 2.44 -0.25 1.30
C TYR A 45 1.44 0.75 1.87
N LYS A 46 1.48 1.04 3.18
CA LYS A 46 0.63 2.09 3.79
C LYS A 46 0.91 3.45 3.15
N GLN A 47 2.18 3.82 2.99
CA GLN A 47 2.58 5.07 2.35
C GLN A 47 2.12 5.15 0.90
N LYS A 48 2.23 4.05 0.13
CA LYS A 48 1.73 3.99 -1.25
C LYS A 48 0.21 4.17 -1.31
N VAL A 49 -0.53 3.52 -0.41
CA VAL A 49 -1.99 3.67 -0.33
C VAL A 49 -2.39 5.10 0.00
N GLU A 50 -1.69 5.75 0.93
CA GLU A 50 -1.92 7.16 1.25
C GLU A 50 -1.66 8.06 0.03
N GLY A 51 -0.55 7.82 -0.69
CA GLY A 51 -0.23 8.52 -1.92
C GLY A 51 -1.32 8.37 -2.99
N PHE A 52 -1.79 7.14 -3.23
CA PHE A 52 -2.87 6.89 -4.19
C PHE A 52 -4.20 7.51 -3.77
N THR A 53 -4.49 7.53 -2.47
CA THR A 53 -5.70 8.18 -1.94
C THR A 53 -5.67 9.67 -2.22
N LYS A 54 -4.56 10.35 -1.93
CA LYS A 54 -4.40 11.79 -2.22
C LYS A 54 -4.50 12.07 -3.72
N GLN A 55 -3.87 11.25 -4.55
CA GLN A 55 -3.94 11.41 -6.01
C GLN A 55 -5.37 11.22 -6.53
N LYS A 56 -6.09 10.23 -6.02
CA LYS A 56 -7.50 9.99 -6.35
C LYS A 56 -8.35 11.20 -6.00
N GLU A 57 -8.25 11.71 -4.77
CA GLU A 57 -9.02 12.88 -4.32
C GLU A 57 -8.75 14.12 -5.19
N TYR A 58 -7.49 14.37 -5.52
CA TYR A 58 -7.12 15.48 -6.40
C TYR A 58 -7.79 15.36 -7.78
N LEU A 59 -7.74 14.19 -8.40
CA LEU A 59 -8.35 13.93 -9.70
C LEU A 59 -9.88 14.03 -9.65
N GLN A 60 -10.51 13.56 -8.57
CA GLN A 60 -11.96 13.66 -8.40
C GLN A 60 -12.43 15.11 -8.29
N ARG A 61 -11.74 15.94 -7.49
CA ARG A 61 -12.06 17.38 -7.40
C ARG A 61 -11.90 18.08 -8.75
N GLY A 62 -10.83 17.78 -9.48
CA GLY A 62 -10.60 18.33 -10.82
C GLY A 62 -11.69 17.93 -11.82
N LEU A 63 -12.17 16.69 -11.75
CA LEU A 63 -13.28 16.22 -12.57
C LEU A 63 -14.58 16.96 -12.23
N GLU A 64 -14.94 17.06 -10.95
CA GLU A 64 -16.14 17.76 -10.49
C GLU A 64 -16.15 19.24 -10.91
N GLU A 65 -15.00 19.91 -10.80
CA GLU A 65 -14.83 21.29 -11.24
C GLU A 65 -14.98 21.42 -12.75
N ALA A 66 -14.34 20.54 -13.53
CA ALA A 66 -14.46 20.54 -14.99
C ALA A 66 -15.91 20.30 -15.44
N GLU A 67 -16.61 19.36 -14.82
CA GLU A 67 -18.03 19.09 -15.10
C GLU A 67 -18.92 20.30 -14.78
N ARG A 68 -18.69 20.95 -13.63
CA ARG A 68 -19.44 22.15 -13.25
C ARG A 68 -19.22 23.28 -14.25
N ASN A 69 -17.97 23.57 -14.59
CA ASN A 69 -17.60 24.63 -15.53
C ASN A 69 -18.25 24.40 -16.91
N LEU A 70 -18.25 23.15 -17.40
CA LEU A 70 -18.92 22.81 -18.66
C LEU A 70 -20.44 23.01 -18.61
N ARG A 71 -21.10 22.65 -17.50
CA ARG A 71 -22.54 22.88 -17.32
C ARG A 71 -22.87 24.37 -17.34
N GLU A 72 -22.10 25.18 -16.62
CA GLU A 72 -22.26 26.64 -16.57
C GLU A 72 -22.08 27.27 -17.96
N MET A 73 -21.05 26.85 -18.72
CA MET A 73 -20.84 27.32 -20.10
C MET A 73 -22.01 27.00 -21.03
N ILE A 74 -22.58 25.80 -20.93
CA ILE A 74 -23.74 25.41 -21.76
C ILE A 74 -24.98 26.25 -21.36
N GLN A 75 -25.20 26.48 -20.07
CA GLN A 75 -26.32 27.30 -19.59
C GLN A 75 -26.17 28.76 -20.05
N ALA A 76 -24.98 29.35 -19.90
CA ALA A 76 -24.68 30.71 -20.34
C ALA A 76 -24.88 30.92 -21.85
N ARG A 77 -24.64 29.89 -22.68
CA ARG A 77 -24.89 29.94 -24.13
C ARG A 77 -26.37 29.84 -24.50
N ARG A 78 -27.21 29.27 -23.63
CA ARG A 78 -28.66 29.07 -23.85
C ARG A 78 -29.52 30.21 -23.30
N ALA A 79 -28.98 31.04 -22.41
CA ALA A 79 -29.58 32.30 -21.96
C ALA A 79 -29.33 33.41 -23.00
#